data_AF-A0A3D6ES36-F1
#
_entry.id   AF-A0A3D6ES36-F1
#
_cell.length_a   1.000
_cell.length_b   1.000
_cell.length_c   1.000
_cell.angle_alpha   90.00
_cell.angle_beta   90.00
_cell.angle_gamma   90.00
#
_symmetry.space_group_name_H-M   'P 1'
#
loop_
_entity.id
_entity.type
_entity.pdbx_description
1 polymer ?
#
loop_
_entity_poly.entity_id
_entity_poly.type
_entity_poly.pdbx_seq_one_letter_code
_entity_poly.pdbx_strand_id
1 'polypeptide(L)' 'MKNSARSVVEKMFAAFGSGDVEKFVENVSSDTVWIYHGTQIIPKGTFEGKEGVRKFANNILSNTEIISFEPQQYICEGN' A
#
# COMPACT_ATOMS: atom_id res chain seq x y z
N MET A 1 -15.16 -13.61 -11.39
CA MET A 1 -14.56 -12.57 -12.25
C MET A 1 -13.12 -12.39 -11.81
N LYS A 2 -12.14 -12.47 -12.72
CA LYS A 2 -10.74 -12.10 -12.39
C LYS A 2 -10.68 -10.58 -12.24
N ASN A 3 -10.18 -10.08 -11.11
CA ASN A 3 -9.83 -8.66 -11.00
C ASN A 3 -8.66 -8.37 -11.95
N SER A 4 -8.65 -7.22 -12.62
CA SER A 4 -7.47 -6.75 -13.34
C SER A 4 -6.44 -6.22 -12.34
N ALA A 5 -5.15 -6.20 -12.74
CA ALA A 5 -4.07 -5.56 -11.98
C ALA A 5 -4.48 -4.20 -11.43
N ARG A 6 -5.00 -3.38 -12.35
CA ARG A 6 -5.48 -2.04 -12.09
C ARG A 6 -6.57 -2.01 -11.02
N SER A 7 -7.59 -2.88 -11.12
CA SER A 7 -8.69 -2.83 -10.17
C SER A 7 -8.29 -3.31 -8.76
N VAL A 8 -7.25 -4.14 -8.64
CA VAL A 8 -6.65 -4.47 -7.34
C VAL A 8 -5.93 -3.24 -6.75
N VAL A 9 -5.10 -2.56 -7.55
CA VAL A 9 -4.38 -1.35 -7.09
C VAL A 9 -5.34 -0.22 -6.73
N GLU A 10 -6.38 0.02 -7.53
CA GLU A 10 -7.42 1.03 -7.25
C GLU A 10 -8.12 0.76 -5.91
N LYS A 11 -8.49 -0.50 -5.63
CA LYS A 11 -9.12 -0.88 -4.34
C LYS A 11 -8.17 -0.68 -3.17
N MET A 12 -6.91 -1.03 -3.35
CA MET A 12 -5.87 -0.87 -2.35
C MET A 12 -5.62 0.61 -2.03
N PHE A 13 -5.51 1.48 -3.04
CA PHE A 13 -5.37 2.92 -2.86
C PHE A 13 -6.60 3.58 -2.23
N ALA A 14 -7.81 3.14 -2.60
CA ALA A 14 -9.02 3.60 -1.95
C ALA A 14 -9.05 3.26 -0.45
N ALA A 15 -8.63 2.04 -0.08
CA ALA A 15 -8.54 1.63 1.32
C ALA A 15 -7.50 2.44 2.10
N PHE A 16 -6.34 2.71 1.50
CA PHE A 16 -5.31 3.56 2.11
C PHE A 16 -5.82 5.00 2.33
N GLY A 17 -6.44 5.60 1.31
CA GLY A 17 -6.99 6.95 1.39
C GLY A 17 -8.11 7.11 2.42
N SER A 18 -8.83 6.03 2.74
CA SER A 18 -9.84 6.02 3.81
C SER A 18 -9.29 5.62 5.18
N GLY A 19 -7.99 5.35 5.30
CA GLY A 19 -7.37 4.87 6.54
C GLY A 19 -7.76 3.43 6.94
N ASP A 20 -8.33 2.64 6.03
CA ASP A 20 -8.78 1.27 6.29
C ASP A 20 -7.62 0.28 6.06
N VAL A 21 -6.86 0.05 7.12
CA VAL A 21 -5.65 -0.79 7.09
C VAL A 21 -5.97 -2.24 6.77
N GLU A 22 -7.05 -2.80 7.31
CA GLU A 22 -7.37 -4.22 7.07
C GLU A 22 -7.77 -4.43 5.61
N LYS A 23 -8.61 -3.55 5.05
CA LYS A 23 -8.96 -3.60 3.64
C LYS A 23 -7.77 -3.35 2.73
N PHE A 24 -6.81 -2.52 3.13
CA PHE A 24 -5.55 -2.35 2.42
C PHE A 24 -4.76 -3.67 2.37
N VAL A 25 -4.61 -4.32 3.54
CA VAL A 25 -3.90 -5.59 3.69
C VAL A 25 -4.57 -6.72 2.93
N GLU A 26 -5.90 -6.74 2.77
CA GLU A 26 -6.60 -7.76 1.98
C GLU A 26 -6.16 -7.81 0.50
N ASN A 27 -5.72 -6.69 -0.08
CA ASN A 27 -5.41 -6.59 -1.52
C ASN A 27 -4.04 -7.15 -1.92
N VAL A 28 -3.16 -7.46 -0.96
CA VAL A 28 -1.82 -8.02 -1.25
C VAL A 28 -1.77 -9.54 -1.14
N SER A 29 -0.76 -10.20 -1.70
CA SER A 29 -0.56 -11.64 -1.48
C SER A 29 -0.01 -11.93 -0.07
N SER A 30 -0.11 -13.18 0.39
CA SER A 30 0.43 -13.60 1.70
C SER A 30 1.96 -13.61 1.75
N ASP A 31 2.61 -13.75 0.59
CA ASP A 31 4.06 -13.80 0.38
C ASP A 31 4.63 -12.49 -0.16
N THR A 32 3.87 -11.39 -0.09
CA THR A 32 4.30 -10.08 -0.60
C THR A 32 5.55 -9.57 0.14
N VAL A 33 6.43 -8.89 -0.59
CA VAL A 33 7.63 -8.24 -0.04
C VAL A 33 7.59 -6.78 -0.43
N TRP A 34 7.56 -5.91 0.58
CA TRP A 34 7.48 -4.47 0.42
C TRP A 34 8.81 -3.84 0.80
N ILE A 35 9.38 -3.07 -0.13
CA ILE A 35 10.68 -2.42 0.04
C ILE A 35 10.45 -0.92 0.07
N TYR A 36 10.70 -0.32 1.23
CA TYR A 36 10.78 1.13 1.37
C TYR A 36 12.25 1.55 1.30
N HIS A 37 12.60 2.33 0.29
CA HIS A 37 13.99 2.73 0.06
C HIS A 37 14.52 3.78 1.05
N GLY A 38 13.64 4.36 1.88
CA GLY A 38 14.03 5.39 2.83
C GLY A 38 14.18 6.77 2.21
N THR A 39 14.43 7.73 3.08
CA THR A 39 14.92 9.08 2.76
C THR A 39 16.18 9.34 3.59
N GLN A 40 16.69 10.57 3.59
CA GLN A 40 17.77 10.96 4.51
C GLN A 40 17.33 10.93 5.98
N ILE A 41 16.03 10.99 6.25
CA ILE A 41 15.45 11.09 7.59
C ILE A 41 14.82 9.76 8.01
N ILE A 42 14.08 9.12 7.10
CA ILE A 42 13.37 7.87 7.38
C ILE A 42 14.21 6.71 6.85
N PRO A 43 14.63 5.75 7.69
CA PRO A 43 15.48 4.65 7.24
C PRO A 43 14.74 3.74 6.26
N LYS A 44 15.52 3.07 5.40
CA LYS A 44 15.03 1.98 4.55
C LYS A 44 14.44 0.85 5.40
N GLY A 45 13.49 0.11 4.84
CA GLY A 45 12.86 -1.02 5.51
C GLY A 45 12.29 -2.05 4.54
N THR A 46 12.24 -3.30 4.99
CA THR A 46 11.56 -4.39 4.29
C THR A 46 10.42 -4.89 5.16
N PHE A 47 9.26 -5.11 4.54
CA PHE A 47 8.05 -5.55 5.22
C PHE A 47 7.49 -6.77 4.48
N GLU A 48 7.43 -7.89 5.18
CA GLU A 48 7.11 -9.19 4.57
C GLU A 48 5.75 -9.71 5.02
N GLY A 49 5.01 -10.24 4.05
CA GLY A 49 3.66 -10.79 4.24
C GLY A 49 2.65 -9.77 4.78
N LYS A 50 1.48 -10.27 5.13
CA LYS A 50 0.33 -9.45 5.58
C LYS A 50 0.66 -8.60 6.82
N GLU A 51 1.38 -9.16 7.79
CA GLU A 51 1.79 -8.44 8.99
C GLU A 51 2.79 -7.32 8.70
N GLY A 52 3.73 -7.54 7.78
CA GLY A 52 4.63 -6.51 7.30
C GLY A 52 3.87 -5.35 6.67
N VAL A 53 2.94 -5.65 5.76
CA VAL A 53 2.10 -4.63 5.10
C VAL A 53 1.26 -3.85 6.11
N ARG A 54 0.68 -4.54 7.12
CA ARG A 54 -0.06 -3.89 8.21
C ARG A 54 0.82 -2.92 8.99
N LYS A 55 2.06 -3.32 9.32
CA LYS A 55 3.02 -2.46 10.01
C LYS A 55 3.39 -1.24 9.15
N PHE A 56 3.63 -1.44 7.85
CA PHE A 56 3.94 -0.36 6.92
C PHE A 56 2.82 0.69 6.85
N ALA A 57 1.57 0.26 6.62
CA ALA A 57 0.42 1.16 6.52
C ALA A 57 0.19 1.93 7.83
N ASN A 58 0.21 1.24 8.98
CA ASN A 58 0.06 1.88 10.29
C ASN A 58 1.16 2.89 10.59
N ASN A 59 2.40 2.61 10.21
CA ASN A 59 3.51 3.55 10.41
C ASN A 59 3.26 4.87 9.68
N ILE A 60 2.69 4.84 8.47
CA ILE A 60 2.38 6.07 7.73
C ILE A 60 1.20 6.79 8.39
N LEU A 61 0.08 6.08 8.58
CA LEU A 61 -1.17 6.67 9.08
C LEU A 61 -1.07 7.21 10.52
N SER A 62 -0.18 6.64 11.35
CA SER A 62 0.02 7.10 12.73
C SER A 62 0.96 8.29 12.84
N ASN A 63 1.84 8.51 11.86
CA ASN A 63 2.91 9.51 11.94
C ASN A 63 2.78 10.63 10.89
N THR A 64 1.83 10.53 9.97
CA THR A 64 1.63 11.50 8.89
C THR A 64 0.17 11.89 8.80
N GLU A 65 -0.10 13.19 8.86
CA GLU A 65 -1.40 13.73 8.52
C GLU A 65 -1.57 13.71 6.99
N ILE A 66 -2.49 12.88 6.50
CA ILE A 66 -2.80 12.80 5.07
C ILE A 66 -3.92 13.80 4.75
N ILE A 67 -3.56 14.91 4.13
CA ILE A 67 -4.52 15.95 3.69
C ILE A 67 -5.30 15.49 2.46
N SER A 68 -4.62 14.85 1.51
CA SER A 68 -5.21 14.31 0.28
C SER A 68 -4.36 13.16 -0.26
N PHE A 69 -5.01 12.10 -0.74
CA PHE A 69 -4.36 10.99 -1.43
C PHE A 69 -5.09 10.68 -2.73
N GLU A 70 -4.52 11.12 -3.85
CA GLU A 70 -5.14 11.01 -5.17
C GLU A 70 -4.16 10.40 -6.19
N PRO A 71 -4.44 9.17 -6.68
CA PRO A 71 -3.65 8.58 -7.76
C PRO A 71 -3.79 9.39 -9.05
N GLN A 72 -2.68 9.96 -9.53
CA GLN A 72 -2.69 10.83 -10.72
C GLN A 72 -2.73 10.07 -12.05
N GLN A 73 -2.09 8.90 -12.10
CA GLN A 73 -1.99 8.09 -13.31
C GLN A 73 -1.84 6.60 -12.97
N TYR A 74 -2.44 5.74 -13.79
CA TYR A 74 -2.23 4.30 -13.77
C TYR A 74 -1.64 3.88 -15.12
N ILE A 75 -0.46 3.27 -15.10
CA ILE A 75 0.17 2.67 -16.28
C ILE A 75 0.07 1.16 -16.12
N CYS A 76 -0.55 0.49 -17.09
CA CYS A 76 -0.79 -0.94 -17.04
C CYS A 76 -0.23 -1.60 -18.30
N GLU A 77 0.77 -2.45 -18.11
CA GLU A 77 1.36 -3.29 -19.14
C GLU A 77 1.58 -4.68 -18.54
N GLY A 78 0.87 -5.69 -19.04
CA GLY A 78 0.87 -7.01 -18.40
C GLY A 78 -0.06 -7.11 -17.18
N ASN A 79 0.38 -7.81 -16.14
CA ASN A 79 -0.42 -8.26 -14.98
C ASN A 79 -0.35 -7.40 -13.74
#